data_AF-A0AA91C484-F1
#
_entry.id   AF-A0AA91C484-F1
#
_cell.length_a   1.000
_cell.length_b   1.000
_cell.length_c   1.000
_cell.angle_alpha   90.00
_cell.angle_beta   90.00
_cell.angle_gamma   90.00
#
_symmetry.space_group_name_H-M   'P 1'
#
loop_
_entity.id
_entity.type
_entity.pdbx_description
1 polymer ?
#
loop_
_entity_poly.entity_id
_entity_poly.type
_entity_poly.pdbx_seq_one_letter_code
_entity_poly.pdbx_strand_id
1 'polypeptide(L)'
;MRAAHISSIALDAKHRHIVFTIPKHLRGYFIKDRSLLNLLFIAARNALACVFNEAKYRKIKKKKIYLKKSKCPYSYKNDRNKIVFGSVLTLHTFGRDLKWNPHIHRLVCEEAFDTKKNKMKNYSFISYEKLRKTWMYKVLDLLSKQELENFNYLKQRFYKELVNGFYVYAKKKEKDNGDNNVDDCVNYITRYTSRPPMAENRIIKYEDDKKMIRWWYNRHEDEKYIEVYENAENFINNLILHCPDENFKMIRYYDFYSNRNKKLLEKVYELYEIKKKKHIRNLKERKKI
;
A
#
# COMPACT_ATOMS: atom_id res chain seq x y z
N MET A 1 7.13 19.27 6.17
CA MET A 1 8.35 18.47 5.84
C MET A 1 8.09 17.22 4.99
N ARG A 2 7.26 16.23 5.39
CA ARG A 2 7.07 15.00 4.59
C ARG A 2 6.23 15.18 3.32
N ALA A 3 5.14 15.96 3.39
CA ALA A 3 4.30 16.28 2.24
C ALA A 3 5.08 16.94 1.09
N ALA A 4 5.85 17.96 1.43
CA ALA A 4 6.72 18.66 0.50
C ALA A 4 7.75 17.72 -0.15
N HIS A 5 8.36 16.81 0.62
CA HIS A 5 9.32 15.86 0.05
C HIS A 5 8.70 14.90 -0.96
N ILE A 6 7.53 14.32 -0.67
CA ILE A 6 6.90 13.40 -1.63
C ILE A 6 6.45 14.18 -2.87
N SER A 7 5.87 15.37 -2.67
CA SER A 7 5.50 16.28 -3.75
C SER A 7 6.70 16.56 -4.67
N SER A 8 7.88 16.82 -4.09
CA SER A 8 9.09 17.12 -4.88
C SER A 8 9.68 15.92 -5.63
N ILE A 9 9.45 14.68 -5.17
CA ILE A 9 9.95 13.47 -5.84
C ILE A 9 8.88 12.78 -6.69
N ALA A 10 7.61 13.18 -6.57
CA ALA A 10 6.53 12.58 -7.34
C ALA A 10 6.74 12.84 -8.83
N LEU A 11 6.50 11.82 -9.64
CA LEU A 11 6.46 12.00 -11.08
C LEU A 11 5.15 12.71 -11.42
N ASP A 12 5.16 13.74 -12.26
CA ASP A 12 3.93 14.40 -12.72
C ASP A 12 3.14 13.52 -13.70
N ALA A 13 2.63 12.42 -13.17
CA ALA A 13 1.86 11.39 -13.82
C ALA A 13 0.74 10.95 -12.85
N LYS A 14 -0.28 10.26 -13.36
CA LYS A 14 -1.36 9.76 -12.51
C LYS A 14 -0.83 8.77 -11.47
N HIS A 15 -1.30 8.92 -10.24
CA HIS A 15 -1.10 7.94 -9.17
C HIS A 15 -2.40 7.27 -8.78
N ARG A 16 -2.29 6.02 -8.35
CA ARG A 16 -3.40 5.24 -7.83
C ARG A 16 -3.21 4.96 -6.36
N HIS A 17 -4.28 5.23 -5.60
CA HIS A 17 -4.37 4.78 -4.22
C HIS A 17 -4.87 3.33 -4.16
N ILE A 18 -4.14 2.49 -3.43
CA ILE A 18 -4.44 1.08 -3.18
C ILE A 18 -4.37 0.84 -1.67
N VAL A 19 -5.33 0.12 -1.10
CA VAL A 19 -5.34 -0.31 0.30
C VAL A 19 -5.26 -1.83 0.37
N PHE A 20 -4.22 -2.35 1.01
CA PHE A 20 -4.02 -3.77 1.26
C PHE A 20 -4.41 -4.11 2.70
N THR A 21 -5.37 -5.01 2.87
CA THR A 21 -5.89 -5.41 4.18
C THR A 21 -5.57 -6.87 4.49
N ILE A 22 -5.52 -7.24 5.76
CA ILE A 22 -5.36 -8.64 6.19
C ILE A 22 -6.59 -9.13 6.97
N PRO A 23 -6.93 -10.44 6.90
CA PRO A 23 -8.01 -11.02 7.71
C PRO A 23 -7.79 -10.84 9.20
N LYS A 24 -8.89 -10.70 9.97
CA LYS A 24 -8.88 -10.56 11.44
C LYS A 24 -8.03 -11.63 12.14
N HIS A 25 -8.11 -12.88 11.68
CA HIS A 25 -7.37 -14.01 12.24
C HIS A 25 -5.84 -13.85 12.19
N LEU A 26 -5.29 -13.01 11.29
CA LEU A 26 -3.85 -12.74 11.26
C LEU A 26 -3.41 -11.64 12.22
N ARG A 27 -4.32 -10.75 12.62
CA ARG A 27 -3.96 -9.50 13.33
C ARG A 27 -3.33 -9.77 14.70
N GLY A 28 -3.70 -10.88 15.33
CA GLY A 28 -3.13 -11.35 16.60
C GLY A 28 -1.62 -11.59 16.54
N TYR A 29 -1.08 -12.06 15.41
CA TYR A 29 0.36 -12.21 15.27
C TYR A 29 1.09 -10.86 15.27
N PHE A 30 0.52 -9.84 14.62
CA PHE A 30 1.14 -8.52 14.51
C PHE A 30 1.06 -7.67 15.78
N ILE A 31 0.08 -7.94 16.66
CA ILE A 31 0.03 -7.28 17.97
C ILE A 31 1.00 -7.96 18.96
N LYS A 32 1.14 -9.29 18.88
CA LYS A 32 2.09 -10.06 19.70
C LYS A 32 3.55 -9.77 19.31
N ASP A 33 3.82 -9.66 18.01
CA ASP A 33 5.13 -9.28 17.47
C ASP A 33 4.95 -8.17 16.41
N ARG A 34 5.20 -6.93 16.83
CA ARG A 34 5.08 -5.74 15.98
C ARG A 34 6.18 -5.64 14.93
N SER A 35 7.28 -6.39 15.07
CA SER A 35 8.33 -6.46 14.04
C SER A 35 7.79 -7.01 12.72
N LEU A 36 6.76 -7.87 12.78
CA LEU A 36 6.08 -8.46 11.63
C LEU A 36 5.41 -7.41 10.73
N LEU A 37 5.08 -6.22 11.25
CA LEU A 37 4.52 -5.12 10.45
C LEU A 37 5.42 -4.75 9.25
N ASN A 38 6.73 -4.97 9.35
CA ASN A 38 7.68 -4.83 8.24
C ASN A 38 7.33 -5.72 7.04
N LEU A 39 6.83 -6.94 7.30
CA LEU A 39 6.50 -7.92 6.27
C LEU A 39 5.33 -7.45 5.40
N LEU A 40 4.39 -6.65 5.95
CA LEU A 40 3.28 -6.09 5.19
C LEU A 40 3.77 -5.14 4.10
N PHE A 41 4.76 -4.30 4.39
CA PHE A 41 5.37 -3.43 3.37
C PHE A 41 6.04 -4.25 2.26
N ILE A 42 6.80 -5.28 2.63
CA ILE A 42 7.50 -6.15 1.68
C ILE A 42 6.48 -6.88 0.80
N ALA A 43 5.44 -7.48 1.41
CA ALA A 43 4.39 -8.17 0.70
C ALA A 43 3.63 -7.24 -0.26
N ALA A 44 3.31 -6.01 0.16
CA ALA A 44 2.54 -5.08 -0.65
C ALA A 44 3.34 -4.63 -1.88
N ARG A 45 4.64 -4.34 -1.69
CA ARG A 45 5.56 -4.03 -2.79
C ARG A 45 5.69 -5.22 -3.73
N ASN A 46 5.92 -6.42 -3.19
CA ASN A 46 6.11 -7.64 -3.98
C ASN A 46 4.85 -8.06 -4.76
N ALA A 47 3.66 -7.86 -4.20
CA ALA A 47 2.41 -8.16 -4.86
C ALA A 47 2.27 -7.37 -6.17
N LEU A 48 2.51 -6.05 -6.12
CA LEU A 48 2.48 -5.24 -7.33
C LEU A 48 3.63 -5.55 -8.28
N ALA A 49 4.84 -5.82 -7.76
CA ALA A 49 5.95 -6.21 -8.62
C ALA A 49 5.66 -7.48 -9.43
N CYS A 50 4.97 -8.46 -8.84
CA CYS A 50 4.49 -9.65 -9.54
C CYS A 50 3.43 -9.32 -10.60
N VAL A 51 2.49 -8.41 -10.32
CA VAL A 51 1.47 -7.98 -11.29
C VAL A 51 2.08 -7.20 -12.46
N PHE A 52 3.01 -6.28 -12.19
CA PHE A 52 3.67 -5.47 -13.22
C PHE A 52 4.64 -6.29 -14.08
N ASN A 53 5.18 -7.38 -13.52
CA ASN A 53 6.06 -8.33 -14.21
C ASN A 53 5.35 -9.66 -14.49
N GLU A 54 4.05 -9.63 -14.82
CA GLU A 54 3.20 -10.84 -14.87
C GLU A 54 3.76 -11.95 -15.77
N ALA A 55 4.18 -11.63 -17.00
CA ALA A 55 4.70 -12.63 -17.93
C ALA A 55 5.89 -13.40 -17.33
N LYS A 56 6.77 -12.69 -16.61
CA LYS A 56 7.90 -13.28 -15.90
C LYS A 56 7.45 -14.07 -14.69
N TYR A 57 6.53 -13.52 -13.90
CA TYR A 57 5.97 -14.19 -12.73
C TYR A 57 5.36 -15.56 -13.08
N ARG A 58 4.57 -15.63 -14.16
CA ARG A 58 3.97 -16.87 -14.67
C ARG A 58 5.04 -17.89 -15.09
N LYS A 59 6.09 -17.45 -15.81
CA LYS A 59 7.19 -18.32 -16.23
C LYS A 59 7.92 -18.94 -15.04
N ILE A 60 8.23 -18.15 -14.00
CA ILE A 60 8.87 -18.64 -12.77
C ILE A 60 7.98 -19.67 -12.07
N LYS A 61 6.68 -19.37 -11.92
CA LYS A 61 5.72 -20.28 -11.27
C LYS A 61 5.58 -21.61 -12.02
N LYS A 62 5.51 -21.59 -13.37
CA LYS A 62 5.38 -22.80 -14.19
C LYS A 62 6.59 -23.74 -14.09
N LYS A 63 7.80 -23.19 -14.08
CA LYS A 63 9.02 -24.01 -14.09
C LYS A 63 9.27 -24.77 -12.77
N LYS A 64 8.37 -24.67 -11.77
CA LYS A 64 8.61 -25.11 -10.37
C LYS A 64 10.03 -24.75 -9.91
N ILE A 65 10.58 -23.64 -10.41
CA ILE A 65 11.78 -23.06 -9.84
C ILE A 65 11.26 -22.47 -8.54
N TYR A 66 11.14 -23.34 -7.52
CA TYR A 66 11.17 -22.93 -6.14
C TYR A 66 12.30 -21.93 -6.11
N LEU A 67 11.95 -20.67 -5.82
CA LEU A 67 12.93 -19.60 -5.71
C LEU A 67 13.99 -20.15 -4.75
N LYS A 68 15.14 -20.61 -5.28
CA LYS A 68 16.32 -20.96 -4.48
C LYS A 68 16.40 -19.88 -3.43
N LYS A 69 16.25 -20.25 -2.13
CA LYS A 69 16.00 -19.33 -1.01
C LYS A 69 16.76 -18.02 -1.23
N SER A 70 16.10 -17.05 -1.87
CA SER A 70 16.74 -15.79 -2.16
C SER A 70 16.79 -15.09 -0.83
N LYS A 71 18.00 -14.87 -0.29
CA LYS A 71 18.20 -14.12 0.95
C LYS A 71 17.53 -12.73 0.87
N CYS A 72 17.35 -12.20 -0.33
CA CYS A 72 16.59 -10.97 -0.55
C CYS A 72 15.07 -11.21 -0.51
N PRO A 73 14.32 -10.53 0.37
CA PRO A 73 12.87 -10.67 0.46
C PRO A 73 12.12 -9.90 -0.64
N TYR A 74 12.82 -9.11 -1.48
CA TYR A 74 12.21 -8.27 -2.51
C TYR A 74 12.23 -8.96 -3.89
N SER A 75 11.05 -9.27 -4.43
CA SER A 75 10.89 -9.87 -5.77
C SER A 75 11.58 -9.02 -6.85
N TYR A 76 12.36 -9.65 -7.73
CA TYR A 76 13.02 -8.98 -8.87
C TYR A 76 14.02 -7.86 -8.48
N LYS A 77 14.49 -7.77 -7.23
CA LYS A 77 15.43 -6.70 -6.84
C LYS A 77 16.70 -6.71 -7.70
N ASN A 78 17.30 -7.89 -7.91
CA ASN A 78 18.54 -8.06 -8.66
C ASN A 78 18.32 -8.36 -10.16
N ASP A 79 17.07 -8.31 -10.62
CA ASP A 79 16.72 -8.58 -12.00
C ASP A 79 17.00 -7.34 -12.88
N ARG A 80 17.79 -7.52 -13.93
CA ARG A 80 18.14 -6.45 -14.89
C ARG A 80 17.00 -6.12 -15.85
N ASN A 81 16.05 -7.04 -16.05
CA ASN A 81 15.02 -6.98 -17.08
C ASN A 81 13.62 -6.93 -16.48
N LYS A 82 13.33 -5.91 -15.68
CA LYS A 82 12.08 -5.76 -14.93
C LYS A 82 11.35 -4.46 -15.23
N ILE A 83 10.08 -4.44 -14.88
CA ILE A 83 9.29 -3.22 -14.75
C ILE A 83 9.51 -2.67 -13.35
N VAL A 84 9.92 -1.41 -13.27
CA VAL A 84 10.12 -0.66 -12.02
C VAL A 84 9.06 0.42 -11.93
N PHE A 85 8.36 0.51 -10.81
CA PHE A 85 7.33 1.53 -10.55
C PHE A 85 7.80 2.48 -9.44
N GLY A 86 7.06 3.53 -9.15
CA GLY A 86 7.32 4.42 -8.01
C GLY A 86 6.16 4.30 -7.06
N SER A 87 6.42 4.03 -5.78
CA SER A 87 5.35 4.01 -4.80
C SER A 87 5.76 4.45 -3.42
N VAL A 88 4.82 5.09 -2.74
CA VAL A 88 4.85 5.44 -1.33
C VAL A 88 3.87 4.52 -0.61
N LEU A 89 4.32 3.86 0.44
CA LEU A 89 3.49 3.00 1.29
C LEU A 89 3.42 3.60 2.68
N THR A 90 2.23 3.55 3.27
CA THR A 90 1.97 3.98 4.64
C THR A 90 1.26 2.87 5.39
N LEU A 91 1.80 2.50 6.56
CA LEU A 91 1.14 1.56 7.47
C LEU A 91 0.13 2.30 8.33
N HIS A 92 -1.07 1.76 8.42
CA HIS A 92 -2.06 2.10 9.44
C HIS A 92 -2.31 0.88 10.32
N THR A 93 -2.60 1.12 11.60
CA THR A 93 -2.83 0.07 12.60
C THR A 93 -4.25 0.08 13.17
N PHE A 94 -5.09 1.03 12.75
CA PHE A 94 -6.42 1.29 13.31
C PHE A 94 -7.51 1.32 12.23
N GLY A 95 -8.72 0.89 12.60
CA GLY A 95 -9.95 1.18 11.85
C GLY A 95 -10.59 2.50 12.32
N ARG A 96 -11.75 2.84 11.72
CA ARG A 96 -12.57 3.96 12.21
C ARG A 96 -13.06 3.73 13.66
N ASP A 97 -13.20 2.47 14.05
CA ASP A 97 -13.63 1.99 15.37
C ASP A 97 -12.46 1.80 16.35
N LEU A 98 -11.25 2.29 16.04
CA LEU A 98 -10.04 2.17 16.87
C LEU A 98 -9.61 0.73 17.19
N LYS A 99 -10.17 -0.27 16.51
CA LYS A 99 -9.69 -1.65 16.68
C LYS A 99 -8.36 -1.85 15.96
N TRP A 100 -7.53 -2.72 16.52
CA TRP A 100 -6.32 -3.19 15.87
C TRP A 100 -6.63 -3.78 14.48
N ASN A 101 -6.12 -3.10 13.46
CA ASN A 101 -6.34 -3.41 12.05
C ASN A 101 -5.12 -2.96 11.23
N PRO A 102 -4.01 -3.68 11.26
CA PRO A 102 -2.84 -3.35 10.46
C PRO A 102 -3.13 -3.52 8.96
N HIS A 103 -2.94 -2.44 8.19
CA HIS A 103 -3.17 -2.41 6.74
C HIS A 103 -2.25 -1.39 6.05
N ILE A 104 -1.98 -1.60 4.76
CA ILE A 104 -1.08 -0.74 4.00
C ILE A 104 -1.89 0.11 3.03
N HIS A 105 -1.84 1.42 3.25
CA HIS A 105 -2.16 2.39 2.21
C HIS A 105 -0.97 2.47 1.25
N ARG A 106 -1.24 2.57 -0.04
CA ARG A 106 -0.21 2.70 -1.06
C ARG A 106 -0.62 3.72 -2.11
N LEU A 107 0.24 4.67 -2.38
CA LEU A 107 0.16 5.50 -3.57
C LEU A 107 1.18 4.99 -4.59
N VAL A 108 0.74 4.62 -5.79
CA VAL A 108 1.63 4.12 -6.85
C VAL A 108 1.46 4.90 -8.14
N CYS A 109 2.59 5.25 -8.76
CA CYS A 109 2.62 5.86 -10.08
C CYS A 109 2.12 4.86 -11.13
N GLU A 110 1.16 5.28 -11.96
CA GLU A 110 0.67 4.46 -13.08
C GLU A 110 1.66 4.44 -14.25
N GLU A 111 2.73 5.22 -14.20
CA GLU A 111 3.86 5.13 -15.12
C GLU A 111 4.96 4.28 -14.50
N ALA A 112 5.49 3.34 -15.29
CA ALA A 112 6.54 2.44 -14.86
C ALA A 112 7.66 2.38 -15.90
N PHE A 113 8.88 2.23 -15.42
CA PHE A 113 10.07 2.10 -16.23
C PHE A 113 10.30 0.64 -16.64
N ASP A 114 10.27 0.39 -17.95
CA ASP A 114 10.70 -0.88 -18.54
C ASP A 114 12.22 -0.84 -18.75
N THR A 115 12.96 -1.47 -17.83
CA THR A 115 14.43 -1.50 -17.86
C THR A 115 14.99 -2.20 -19.09
N LYS A 116 14.27 -3.17 -19.67
CA LYS A 116 14.72 -3.90 -20.87
C LYS A 116 14.61 -3.03 -22.11
N LYS A 117 13.50 -2.30 -22.24
CA LYS A 117 13.22 -1.44 -23.40
C LYS A 117 13.70 0.00 -23.23
N ASN A 118 14.29 0.31 -22.07
CA ASN A 118 14.72 1.63 -21.67
C ASN A 118 13.65 2.73 -21.91
N LYS A 119 12.41 2.47 -21.50
CA LYS A 119 11.29 3.40 -21.77
C LYS A 119 10.22 3.39 -20.68
N MET A 120 9.49 4.50 -20.57
CA MET A 120 8.30 4.58 -19.72
C MET A 120 7.09 3.91 -20.38
N LYS A 121 6.33 3.17 -19.58
CA LYS A 121 5.12 2.46 -19.98
C LYS A 121 4.01 2.74 -18.99
N ASN A 122 2.80 2.97 -19.51
CA ASN A 122 1.61 3.15 -18.70
C ASN A 122 1.07 1.80 -18.21
N TYR A 123 0.74 1.74 -16.92
CA TYR A 123 0.18 0.62 -16.17
C TYR A 123 -1.09 1.05 -15.43
N SER A 124 -1.97 1.79 -16.12
CA SER A 124 -3.30 2.15 -15.61
C SER A 124 -4.28 0.96 -15.52
N PHE A 125 -3.94 -0.21 -16.06
CA PHE A 125 -4.69 -1.44 -15.82
C PHE A 125 -3.95 -2.31 -14.81
N ILE A 126 -4.62 -2.59 -13.69
CA ILE A 126 -4.13 -3.47 -12.63
C ILE A 126 -5.24 -4.50 -12.37
N SER A 127 -4.95 -5.78 -12.61
CA SER A 127 -5.92 -6.86 -12.36
C SER A 127 -6.10 -7.07 -10.86
N TYR A 128 -7.30 -6.76 -10.35
CA TYR A 128 -7.62 -6.84 -8.92
C TYR A 128 -7.59 -8.27 -8.43
N GLU A 129 -8.19 -9.19 -9.18
CA GLU A 129 -8.20 -10.61 -8.85
C GLU A 129 -6.77 -11.16 -8.65
N LYS A 130 -5.87 -10.86 -9.59
CA LYS A 130 -4.46 -11.24 -9.48
C LYS A 130 -3.77 -10.54 -8.32
N LEU A 131 -4.06 -9.26 -8.10
CA LEU A 131 -3.46 -8.50 -7.01
C LEU A 131 -3.87 -9.07 -5.64
N ARG A 132 -5.16 -9.40 -5.44
CA ARG A 132 -5.69 -10.01 -4.21
C ARG A 132 -5.08 -11.37 -3.93
N LYS A 133 -5.06 -12.27 -4.93
CA LYS A 133 -4.43 -13.60 -4.81
C LYS A 133 -2.93 -13.51 -4.54
N THR A 134 -2.24 -12.58 -5.21
CA THR A 134 -0.79 -12.39 -5.02
C THR A 134 -0.49 -11.75 -3.66
N TRP A 135 -1.30 -10.79 -3.21
CA TRP A 135 -1.19 -10.19 -1.88
C TRP A 135 -1.30 -11.25 -0.78
N MET A 136 -2.36 -12.07 -0.82
CA MET A 136 -2.51 -13.21 0.10
C MET A 136 -1.30 -14.13 0.08
N TYR A 137 -0.87 -14.57 -1.11
CA TYR A 137 0.29 -15.45 -1.24
C TYR A 137 1.55 -14.83 -0.62
N LYS A 138 1.82 -13.53 -0.87
CA LYS A 138 3.03 -12.87 -0.37
C LYS A 138 3.01 -12.67 1.14
N VAL A 139 1.87 -12.34 1.73
CA VAL A 139 1.73 -12.26 3.19
C VAL A 139 1.97 -13.64 3.81
N LEU A 140 1.27 -14.66 3.31
CA LEU A 140 1.36 -16.01 3.87
C LEU A 140 2.73 -16.66 3.68
N ASP A 141 3.42 -16.39 2.56
CA ASP A 141 4.79 -16.87 2.30
C ASP A 141 5.80 -16.25 3.27
N LEU A 142 5.70 -14.94 3.54
CA LEU A 142 6.60 -14.26 4.47
C LEU A 142 6.36 -14.70 5.92
N LEU A 143 5.10 -14.82 6.33
CA LEU A 143 4.73 -15.30 7.67
C LEU A 143 5.11 -16.77 7.88
N SER A 144 5.01 -17.63 6.87
CA SER A 144 5.47 -19.04 6.99
C SER A 144 6.98 -19.21 7.17
N LYS A 145 7.75 -18.12 7.09
CA LYS A 145 9.19 -18.13 7.36
C LYS A 145 9.52 -17.63 8.77
N GLN A 146 8.49 -17.28 9.55
CA GLN A 146 8.60 -16.88 10.94
C GLN A 146 8.13 -18.04 11.82
N GLU A 147 8.57 -18.06 13.08
CA GLU A 147 8.14 -19.05 14.08
C GLU A 147 6.81 -18.61 14.69
N LEU A 148 5.72 -18.95 14.00
CA LEU A 148 4.35 -18.58 14.39
C LEU A 148 3.53 -19.81 14.76
N GLU A 149 3.03 -19.81 15.99
CA GLU A 149 2.18 -20.86 16.52
C GLU A 149 0.89 -21.03 15.70
N ASN A 150 0.50 -22.27 15.40
CA ASN A 150 -0.71 -22.63 14.65
C ASN A 150 -0.86 -22.00 13.24
N PHE A 151 0.18 -21.35 12.72
CA PHE A 151 0.10 -20.60 11.47
C PHE A 151 -0.10 -21.49 10.24
N ASN A 152 0.49 -22.68 10.22
CA ASN A 152 0.37 -23.61 9.09
C ASN A 152 -1.07 -24.09 8.87
N TYR A 153 -1.82 -24.33 9.95
CA TYR A 153 -3.24 -24.65 9.86
C TYR A 153 -4.03 -23.47 9.28
N LEU A 154 -3.83 -22.26 9.82
CA LEU A 154 -4.51 -21.06 9.35
C LEU A 154 -4.19 -20.74 7.88
N LYS A 155 -2.93 -20.91 7.46
CA LYS A 155 -2.49 -20.75 6.06
C LYS A 155 -3.24 -21.67 5.12
N GLN A 156 -3.36 -22.96 5.46
CA GLN A 156 -4.10 -23.94 4.66
C GLN A 156 -5.58 -23.58 4.57
N ARG A 157 -6.19 -23.23 5.71
CA ARG A 157 -7.58 -22.78 5.79
C ARG A 157 -7.84 -21.59 4.87
N PHE A 158 -6.97 -20.57 4.86
CA PHE A 158 -7.14 -19.43 3.95
C PHE A 158 -7.08 -19.80 2.47
N TYR A 159 -6.20 -20.72 2.06
CA TYR A 159 -6.18 -21.16 0.66
C TYR A 159 -7.46 -21.92 0.27
N LYS A 160 -8.12 -22.60 1.22
CA LYS A 160 -9.39 -23.28 1.01
C LYS A 160 -10.58 -22.31 0.98
N GLU A 161 -10.68 -21.42 1.96
CA GLU A 161 -11.86 -20.56 2.16
C GLU A 161 -11.79 -19.25 1.37
N LEU A 162 -10.60 -18.64 1.25
CA LEU A 162 -10.42 -17.33 0.62
C LEU A 162 -9.93 -17.47 -0.82
N VAL A 163 -10.72 -18.17 -1.65
CA VAL A 163 -10.39 -18.48 -3.06
C VAL A 163 -10.08 -17.22 -3.89
N ASN A 164 -10.75 -16.10 -3.57
CA ASN A 164 -10.56 -14.81 -4.23
C ASN A 164 -9.37 -14.00 -3.69
N GLY A 165 -8.63 -14.53 -2.72
CA GLY A 165 -7.53 -13.86 -2.04
C GLY A 165 -7.98 -12.77 -1.06
N PHE A 166 -7.01 -12.24 -0.33
CA PHE A 166 -7.20 -11.16 0.64
C PHE A 166 -7.74 -9.90 -0.03
N TYR A 167 -8.56 -9.15 0.70
CA TYR A 167 -9.18 -7.95 0.17
C TYR A 167 -8.15 -6.84 -0.10
N VAL A 168 -8.25 -6.26 -1.29
CA VAL A 168 -7.46 -5.12 -1.74
C VAL A 168 -8.40 -4.13 -2.41
N TYR A 169 -8.46 -2.92 -1.87
CA TYR A 169 -9.18 -1.82 -2.49
C TYR A 169 -8.23 -1.09 -3.42
N ALA A 170 -8.54 -0.98 -4.71
CA ALA A 170 -7.66 -0.32 -5.67
C ALA A 170 -8.42 0.53 -6.71
N LYS A 171 -9.66 0.96 -6.41
CA LYS A 171 -10.62 1.61 -7.36
C LYS A 171 -9.88 2.62 -8.25
N LYS A 172 -9.97 2.44 -9.57
CA LYS A 172 -9.47 3.44 -10.52
C LYS A 172 -10.32 4.70 -10.33
N LYS A 173 -9.68 5.85 -10.10
CA LYS A 173 -10.40 7.12 -10.10
C LYS A 173 -11.09 7.30 -11.46
N GLU A 174 -12.34 7.73 -11.44
CA GLU A 174 -13.04 8.16 -12.65
C GLU A 174 -12.30 9.37 -13.25
N LYS A 175 -12.54 9.66 -14.52
CA LYS A 175 -11.83 10.72 -15.24
C LYS A 175 -12.22 12.08 -14.65
N ASP A 176 -11.50 12.53 -13.63
CA ASP A 176 -11.44 13.95 -13.35
C ASP A 176 -10.69 14.60 -14.51
N ASN A 177 -11.37 15.57 -15.14
CA ASN A 177 -10.79 16.47 -16.12
C ASN A 177 -9.52 17.10 -15.53
N GLY A 178 -8.49 17.27 -16.35
CA GLY A 178 -7.09 17.52 -15.98
C GLY A 178 -6.86 18.33 -14.69
N ASP A 179 -6.00 17.81 -13.80
CA ASP A 179 -4.72 18.48 -13.42
C ASP A 179 -4.08 18.05 -12.10
N ASN A 180 -4.69 17.23 -11.26
CA ASN A 180 -4.19 17.15 -9.87
C ASN A 180 -3.32 15.91 -9.55
N ASN A 181 -2.17 15.76 -10.22
CA ASN A 181 -1.21 14.63 -10.00
C ASN A 181 -0.34 14.79 -8.74
N VAL A 182 0.22 15.97 -8.52
CA VAL A 182 1.03 16.28 -7.33
C VAL A 182 0.13 16.47 -6.11
N ASP A 183 -1.01 17.13 -6.30
CA ASP A 183 -2.03 17.30 -5.27
C ASP A 183 -2.58 15.97 -4.77
N ASP A 184 -2.69 14.95 -5.63
CA ASP A 184 -3.03 13.59 -5.20
C ASP A 184 -1.98 13.00 -4.26
N CYS A 185 -0.70 13.27 -4.50
CA CYS A 185 0.38 12.89 -3.58
C CYS A 185 0.30 13.67 -2.26
N VAL A 186 0.08 14.98 -2.32
CA VAL A 186 -0.07 15.85 -1.14
C VAL A 186 -1.29 15.42 -0.31
N ASN A 187 -2.45 15.23 -0.96
CA ASN A 187 -3.68 14.77 -0.35
C ASN A 187 -3.52 13.38 0.29
N TYR A 188 -2.84 12.45 -0.38
CA TYR A 188 -2.56 11.13 0.17
C TYR A 188 -1.77 11.22 1.48
N ILE A 189 -0.78 12.10 1.55
CA ILE A 189 0.04 12.30 2.75
C ILE A 189 -0.80 12.94 3.85
N THR A 190 -1.54 13.99 3.55
CA THR A 190 -2.39 14.66 4.54
C THR A 190 -3.42 13.69 5.11
N ARG A 191 -4.07 12.87 4.28
CA ARG A 191 -5.13 11.95 4.70
C ARG A 191 -4.62 10.73 5.47
N TYR A 192 -3.44 10.22 5.12
CA TYR A 192 -2.99 8.90 5.61
C TYR A 192 -1.65 8.92 6.34
N THR A 193 -0.82 9.95 6.25
CA THR A 193 0.50 9.91 6.91
C THR A 193 0.60 10.78 8.16
N SER A 194 -0.20 11.84 8.22
CA SER A 194 -0.21 12.78 9.35
C SER A 194 -1.44 12.60 10.25
N ARG A 195 -2.32 11.66 9.91
CA ARG A 195 -3.60 11.49 10.60
C ARG A 195 -3.39 10.71 11.91
N PRO A 196 -3.80 11.23 13.07
CA PRO A 196 -3.87 10.46 14.31
C PRO A 196 -4.87 9.28 14.19
N PRO A 197 -4.82 8.28 15.08
CA PRO A 197 -5.79 7.18 15.12
C PRO A 197 -7.25 7.64 15.05
N MET A 198 -7.53 8.76 15.71
CA MET A 198 -8.81 9.44 15.69
C MET A 198 -8.64 10.94 15.56
N ALA A 199 -9.58 11.61 14.89
CA ALA A 199 -9.67 13.06 14.93
C ALA A 199 -10.40 13.49 16.22
N GLU A 200 -9.98 14.61 16.82
CA GLU A 200 -10.52 15.13 18.08
C GLU A 200 -12.01 15.45 17.98
N ASN A 201 -12.48 15.94 16.83
CA ASN A 201 -13.90 16.23 16.56
C ASN A 201 -14.82 15.00 16.64
N ARG A 202 -14.27 13.80 16.83
CA ARG A 202 -15.03 12.58 17.06
C ARG A 202 -15.38 12.36 18.53
N ILE A 203 -14.75 13.11 19.45
CA ILE A 203 -15.10 13.12 20.87
C ILE A 203 -16.32 14.02 21.06
N ILE A 204 -17.35 13.49 21.70
CA ILE A 204 -18.60 14.21 22.01
C ILE A 204 -18.51 14.84 23.39
N LYS A 205 -18.17 14.03 24.40
CA LYS A 205 -18.06 14.48 25.80
C LYS A 205 -17.19 13.54 26.62
N TYR A 206 -16.52 14.09 27.61
CA TYR A 206 -15.90 13.37 28.72
C TYR A 206 -16.64 13.71 30.03
N GLU A 207 -17.00 12.69 30.80
CA GLU A 207 -17.64 12.78 32.12
C GLU A 207 -16.61 12.39 33.19
N ASP A 208 -15.99 13.39 33.83
CA ASP A 208 -14.85 13.18 34.73
C ASP A 208 -15.23 12.48 36.05
N ASP A 209 -16.45 12.70 36.52
CA ASP A 209 -17.05 12.06 37.70
C ASP A 209 -17.20 10.54 37.51
N LYS A 210 -17.62 10.11 36.32
CA LYS A 210 -17.83 8.70 35.99
C LYS A 210 -16.64 8.04 35.30
N LYS A 211 -15.62 8.83 34.92
CA LYS A 211 -14.51 8.42 34.05
C LYS A 211 -15.00 7.75 32.76
N MET A 212 -16.06 8.31 32.17
CA MET A 212 -16.67 7.81 30.94
C MET A 212 -16.46 8.80 29.80
N ILE A 213 -16.32 8.28 28.58
CA ILE A 213 -16.19 9.08 27.36
C ILE A 213 -17.24 8.65 26.35
N ARG A 214 -17.81 9.64 25.65
CA ARG A 214 -18.66 9.43 24.48
C ARG A 214 -17.95 9.94 23.23
N TRP A 215 -17.88 9.10 22.20
CA TRP A 215 -17.31 9.44 20.90
C TRP A 215 -18.06 8.73 19.78
N TRP A 216 -17.83 9.13 18.52
CA TRP A 216 -18.57 8.58 17.39
C TRP A 216 -17.69 8.13 16.22
N TYR A 217 -18.24 7.28 15.37
CA TYR A 217 -17.66 6.89 14.09
C TYR A 217 -18.70 6.42 13.09
N ASN A 218 -18.39 6.56 11.80
CA ASN A 218 -19.19 5.94 10.74
C ASN A 218 -18.63 4.56 10.44
N ARG A 219 -19.44 3.53 10.60
CA ARG A 219 -19.09 2.15 10.26
C ARG A 219 -18.77 2.03 8.77
N HIS A 220 -17.70 1.31 8.41
CA HIS A 220 -17.24 1.29 7.01
C HIS A 220 -18.18 0.50 6.09
N GLU A 221 -18.87 -0.49 6.63
CA GLU A 221 -19.71 -1.41 5.87
C GLU A 221 -20.95 -0.72 5.26
N ASP A 222 -21.54 0.22 6.00
CA ASP A 222 -22.82 0.86 5.65
C ASP A 222 -22.85 2.37 5.94
N GLU A 223 -21.71 2.97 6.30
CA GLU A 223 -21.56 4.39 6.68
C GLU A 223 -22.47 4.81 7.86
N LYS A 224 -23.00 3.85 8.63
CA LYS A 224 -23.87 4.13 9.76
C LYS A 224 -23.12 4.85 10.87
N TYR A 225 -23.71 5.93 11.38
CA TYR A 225 -23.23 6.66 12.56
C TYR A 225 -23.42 5.79 13.81
N ILE A 226 -22.33 5.58 14.54
CA ILE A 226 -22.26 4.81 15.78
C ILE A 226 -21.69 5.70 16.87
N GLU A 227 -22.41 5.84 17.98
CA GLU A 227 -21.87 6.39 19.21
C GLU A 227 -21.38 5.27 20.11
N VAL A 228 -20.22 5.48 20.71
CA VAL A 228 -19.59 4.60 21.67
C VAL A 228 -19.57 5.34 23.01
N TYR A 229 -20.05 4.68 24.05
CA TYR A 229 -19.96 5.13 25.43
C TYR A 229 -19.19 4.08 26.21
N GLU A 230 -17.99 4.44 26.68
CA GLU A 230 -17.08 3.52 27.33
C GLU A 230 -16.25 4.21 28.41
N ASN A 231 -15.54 3.42 29.22
CA ASN A 231 -14.60 3.93 30.19
C ASN A 231 -13.44 4.66 29.48
N ALA A 232 -13.04 5.81 30.01
CA ALA A 232 -11.96 6.62 29.45
C ALA A 232 -10.62 5.87 29.36
N GLU A 233 -10.34 4.96 30.29
CA GLU A 233 -9.15 4.09 30.27
C GLU A 233 -9.16 3.16 29.05
N ASN A 234 -10.30 2.52 28.75
CA ASN A 234 -10.43 1.67 27.55
C ASN A 234 -10.18 2.45 26.27
N PHE A 235 -10.72 3.66 26.19
CA PHE A 235 -10.50 4.56 25.07
C PHE A 235 -9.02 4.95 24.92
N ILE A 236 -8.36 5.33 26.02
CA ILE A 236 -6.92 5.66 26.03
C ILE A 236 -6.09 4.43 25.62
N ASN A 237 -6.39 3.24 26.16
CA ASN A 237 -5.72 2.00 25.79
C ASN A 237 -5.84 1.70 24.30
N ASN A 238 -7.03 1.89 23.72
CA ASN A 238 -7.26 1.74 22.29
C ASN A 238 -6.46 2.76 21.46
N LEU A 239 -6.28 3.99 21.93
CA LEU A 239 -5.45 4.98 21.25
C LEU A 239 -3.94 4.65 21.33
N ILE A 240 -3.43 4.35 22.52
CA ILE A 240 -2.02 4.07 22.77
C ILE A 240 -1.57 2.82 22.01
N LEU A 241 -2.46 1.82 21.84
CA LEU A 241 -2.20 0.62 21.06
C LEU A 241 -1.67 0.92 19.64
N HIS A 242 -2.07 2.05 19.06
CA HIS A 242 -1.69 2.45 17.71
C HIS A 242 -0.38 3.24 17.64
N CYS A 243 0.17 3.64 18.77
CA CYS A 243 1.46 4.31 18.82
C CYS A 243 2.54 3.37 18.26
N PRO A 244 3.32 3.78 17.24
CA PRO A 244 4.33 2.92 16.63
C PRO A 244 5.51 2.71 17.59
N ASP A 245 6.22 1.60 17.43
CA ASP A 245 7.46 1.35 18.17
C ASP A 245 8.50 2.41 17.82
N GLU A 246 9.45 2.62 18.72
CA GLU A 246 10.52 3.57 18.50
C GLU A 246 11.24 3.29 17.17
N ASN A 247 11.54 4.35 16.43
CA ASN A 247 12.21 4.29 15.13
C ASN A 247 11.46 3.54 14.00
N PHE A 248 10.25 3.01 14.25
CA PHE A 248 9.47 2.33 13.23
C PHE A 248 9.06 3.29 12.11
N LYS A 249 9.49 3.01 10.88
CA LYS A 249 9.16 3.84 9.72
C LYS A 249 7.78 3.47 9.18
N MET A 250 6.78 4.27 9.57
CA MET A 250 5.38 4.17 9.14
C MET A 250 5.19 4.46 7.64
N ILE A 251 6.09 5.23 7.03
CA ILE A 251 6.06 5.60 5.60
C ILE A 251 7.32 5.09 4.93
N ARG A 252 7.18 4.47 3.76
CA ARG A 252 8.30 3.91 3.00
C ARG A 252 8.18 4.21 1.51
N TYR A 253 9.31 4.56 0.93
CA TYR A 253 9.46 4.86 -0.48
C TYR A 253 10.13 3.69 -1.18
N TYR A 254 9.47 3.20 -2.23
CA TYR A 254 9.90 2.00 -2.94
C TYR A 254 10.21 2.28 -4.41
N ASP A 255 11.10 1.42 -4.91
CA ASP A 255 11.49 1.35 -6.31
C ASP A 255 12.03 2.70 -6.79
N PHE A 256 11.54 3.34 -7.86
CA PHE A 256 12.16 4.59 -8.32
C PHE A 256 11.90 5.82 -7.41
N TYR A 257 10.96 5.74 -6.46
CA TYR A 257 10.83 6.78 -5.41
C TYR A 257 11.73 6.54 -4.19
N SER A 258 12.44 5.41 -4.13
CA SER A 258 13.33 5.14 -3.00
C SER A 258 14.49 6.13 -2.96
N ASN A 259 14.81 6.66 -1.78
CA ASN A 259 15.93 7.59 -1.56
C ASN A 259 17.28 7.05 -2.02
N ARG A 260 17.45 5.71 -2.11
CA ARG A 260 18.68 5.06 -2.60
C ARG A 260 18.82 5.09 -4.12
N ASN A 261 17.75 5.42 -4.85
CA ASN A 261 17.65 5.29 -6.29
C ASN A 261 17.58 6.65 -7.01
N LYS A 262 18.24 7.70 -6.48
CA LYS A 262 18.21 9.06 -7.07
C LYS A 262 18.54 9.09 -8.57
N LYS A 263 19.64 8.44 -8.98
CA LYS A 263 20.03 8.31 -10.40
C LYS A 263 18.97 7.64 -11.27
N LEU A 264 18.24 6.68 -10.71
CA LEU A 264 17.15 6.03 -11.43
C LEU A 264 15.94 6.96 -11.55
N LEU A 265 15.65 7.76 -10.53
CA LEU A 265 14.57 8.74 -10.55
C LEU A 265 14.83 9.84 -11.59
N GLU A 266 16.05 10.38 -11.65
CA GLU A 266 16.49 11.34 -12.67
C GLU A 266 16.25 10.79 -14.09
N LYS A 267 16.71 9.56 -14.34
CA LYS A 267 16.48 8.86 -15.60
C LYS A 267 14.99 8.66 -15.91
N VAL A 268 14.17 8.40 -14.90
CA VAL A 268 12.71 8.26 -15.07
C VAL A 268 12.09 9.60 -15.46
N TYR A 269 12.53 10.73 -14.90
CA TYR A 269 12.08 12.05 -15.31
C TYR A 269 12.39 12.33 -16.78
N GLU A 270 13.63 12.11 -17.21
CA GLU A 270 14.06 12.31 -18.60
C GLU A 270 13.25 11.45 -19.59
N LEU A 271 13.10 10.15 -19.30
CA LEU A 271 12.36 9.25 -20.18
C LEU A 271 10.87 9.57 -20.24
N TYR A 272 10.31 10.08 -19.14
CA TYR A 272 8.91 10.46 -19.07
C TYR A 272 8.62 11.78 -19.82
N GLU A 273 9.52 12.77 -19.68
CA GLU A 273 9.54 14.01 -20.48
C GLU A 273 9.51 13.72 -21.99
N ILE A 274 10.41 12.84 -22.45
CA ILE A 274 10.48 12.43 -23.86
C ILE A 274 9.16 11.79 -24.31
N LYS A 275 8.58 10.93 -23.48
CA LYS A 275 7.29 10.29 -23.76
C LYS A 275 6.16 11.32 -23.88
N LYS A 276 6.09 12.31 -22.98
CA LYS A 276 5.11 13.40 -23.01
C LYS A 276 5.22 14.22 -24.31
N LYS A 277 6.43 14.67 -24.66
CA LYS A 277 6.69 15.44 -25.90
C LYS A 277 6.25 14.69 -27.16
N LYS A 278 6.59 13.39 -27.25
CA LYS A 278 6.15 12.53 -28.37
C LYS A 278 4.62 12.40 -28.45
N HIS A 279 3.94 12.27 -27.32
CA HIS A 279 2.48 12.18 -27.30
C HIS A 279 1.81 13.47 -27.79
N ILE A 280 2.29 14.63 -27.35
CA ILE A 280 1.78 15.95 -27.77
C ILE A 280 1.98 16.15 -29.29
N ARG A 281 3.15 15.79 -29.82
CA ARG A 281 3.42 15.84 -31.26
C ARG A 281 2.42 15.01 -32.07
N ASN A 282 2.23 13.75 -31.68
CA ASN A 282 1.28 12.86 -32.34
C ASN A 282 -0.18 13.37 -32.29
N LEU A 283 -0.59 14.02 -31.20
CA LEU A 283 -1.92 14.63 -31.08
C LEU A 283 -2.07 15.84 -32.02
N LYS A 284 -1.04 16.67 -32.17
CA LYS A 284 -1.04 17.79 -33.12
C LYS A 284 -1.10 17.31 -34.56
N GLU A 285 -0.36 16.25 -34.91
CA GLU A 285 -0.38 15.65 -36.25
C GLU A 285 -1.77 15.08 -36.60
N ARG A 286 -2.47 14.45 -35.64
CA ARG A 286 -3.84 13.92 -35.84
C ARG A 286 -4.93 14.97 -35.98
N LYS A 287 -4.71 16.20 -35.48
CA LYS A 287 -5.66 17.32 -35.61
C LYS A 287 -5.49 18.10 -36.92
N LYS A 288 -4.45 17.80 -37.70
CA LYS A 288 -4.17 18.42 -39.01
C LYS A 288 -4.72 17.60 -40.19
N ILE A 289 -5.29 16.43 -39.92
CA ILE A 289 -6.00 15.55 -40.86
C ILE A 289 -7.48 15.70 -40.52
#